data_AF-R0D2C9-F1
#
_entry.id   AF-R0D2C9-F1
#
_cell.length_a   1.000
_cell.length_b   1.000
_cell.length_c   1.000
_cell.angle_alpha   90.00
_cell.angle_beta   90.00
_cell.angle_gamma   90.00
#
_symmetry.space_group_name_H-M   'P 1'
#
loop_
_entity.id
_entity.type
_entity.pdbx_description
1 polymer ?
#
loop_
_entity_poly.entity_id
_entity_poly.type
_entity_poly.pdbx_seq_one_letter_code
_entity_poly.pdbx_strand_id
1 'polypeptide(L)' 'MSFDFDAGKYAIYLWPAFAISAVGFAWLILDSLAFSRRWRKEAERRQAELDAQVP' A
#
# COMPACT_ATOMS: atom_id res chain seq x y z
N MET A 1 28.78 -0.83 -13.99
CA MET A 1 28.16 -1.93 -13.22
C MET A 1 26.73 -2.07 -13.72
N SER A 2 26.46 -3.03 -14.61
CA SER A 2 25.12 -3.30 -15.15
C SER A 2 24.38 -4.19 -14.16
N PHE A 3 23.16 -3.83 -13.77
CA PHE A 3 22.30 -4.72 -12.99
C PHE A 3 21.89 -5.89 -13.87
N ASP A 4 22.48 -7.06 -13.63
CA ASP A 4 22.16 -8.30 -14.32
C ASP A 4 20.89 -8.91 -13.69
N PHE A 5 19.74 -8.31 -14.01
CA PHE A 5 18.43 -8.86 -13.67
C PHE A 5 18.09 -10.13 -14.47
N ASP A 6 18.91 -10.42 -15.48
CA ASP A 6 18.86 -11.61 -16.30
C ASP A 6 19.92 -12.61 -15.81
N ALA A 7 19.64 -13.27 -14.68
CA ALA A 7 20.42 -14.44 -14.23
C ALA A 7 20.25 -15.67 -15.17
N GLY A 8 20.10 -15.42 -16.47
CA GLY A 8 19.78 -16.38 -17.52
C GLY A 8 18.66 -17.33 -17.10
N LYS A 9 18.87 -18.63 -17.35
CA LYS A 9 17.96 -19.73 -16.99
C LYS A 9 17.51 -19.72 -15.51
N TYR A 10 18.26 -19.10 -14.60
CA TYR A 10 17.96 -19.13 -13.16
C TYR A 10 17.04 -18.00 -12.71
N ALA A 11 16.89 -16.95 -13.53
CA ALA A 11 15.98 -15.84 -13.24
C ALA A 11 14.55 -16.35 -12.98
N ILE A 12 14.08 -17.34 -13.75
CA ILE A 12 12.72 -17.88 -13.61
C ILE A 12 12.46 -18.59 -12.28
N TYR A 13 13.51 -19.08 -11.61
CA TYR A 13 13.38 -19.68 -10.28
C TYR A 13 13.45 -18.65 -9.16
N LEU A 14 14.13 -17.53 -9.41
CA LEU A 14 14.38 -16.47 -8.43
C LEU A 14 13.25 -15.42 -8.40
N TRP A 15 12.86 -14.96 -9.59
CA TRP A 15 11.86 -13.91 -9.76
C TRP A 15 10.48 -14.19 -9.14
N PRO A 16 9.96 -15.43 -9.09
CA PRO A 16 8.66 -15.69 -8.47
C PRO A 16 8.62 -15.30 -6.98
N ALA A 17 9.69 -15.55 -6.24
CA ALA A 17 9.76 -15.17 -4.81
C ALA A 17 9.70 -13.64 -4.63
N PHE A 18 10.40 -12.91 -5.51
CA PHE A 18 10.37 -11.45 -5.53
C PHE A 18 9.01 -10.91 -5.98
N ALA A 19 8.39 -11.53 -6.98
CA ALA A 19 7.05 -11.16 -7.44
C ALA A 19 6.00 -11.34 -6.32
N ILE A 20 6.05 -12.45 -5.60
CA ILE A 20 5.16 -12.69 -4.45
C ILE A 20 5.36 -11.62 -3.37
N SER A 21 6.61 -11.29 -3.07
CA SER A 21 6.94 -10.23 -2.10
C SER A 21 6.41 -8.87 -2.55
N ALA A 22 6.62 -8.52 -3.83
CA ALA A 22 6.13 -7.27 -4.42
C ALA A 22 4.60 -7.18 -4.38
N VAL A 23 3.90 -8.30 -4.63
CA VAL A 23 2.44 -8.38 -4.50
C VAL A 23 2.02 -8.15 -3.05
N GLY A 24 2.71 -8.75 -2.07
CA GLY A 24 2.45 -8.52 -0.65
C GLY A 24 2.60 -7.05 -0.25
N PHE A 25 3.67 -6.39 -0.72
CA PHE A 25 3.86 -4.96 -0.48
C PHE A 25 2.81 -4.10 -1.17
N ALA A 26 2.46 -4.39 -2.42
CA ALA A 26 1.41 -3.67 -3.13
C ALA A 26 0.07 -3.80 -2.40
N TRP A 27 -0.26 -5.00 -1.91
CA TRP A 27 -1.44 -5.23 -1.09
C TRP A 27 -1.44 -4.38 0.17
N LEU A 28 -0.33 -4.38 0.92
CA LEU A 28 -0.18 -3.61 2.15
C LEU A 28 -0.37 -2.09 1.91
N ILE A 29 0.20 -1.58 0.82
CA ILE A 29 0.05 -0.17 0.43
C ILE A 29 -1.41 0.15 0.14
N LEU A 30 -2.08 -0.69 -0.67
CA LEU A 30 -3.48 -0.51 -1.02
C LEU A 30 -4.39 -0.58 0.22
N ASP A 31 -4.13 -1.53 1.10
CA ASP A 31 -4.87 -1.70 2.36
C ASP A 31 -4.70 -0.46 3.26
N SER A 32 -3.47 0.01 3.43
CA SER A 32 -3.16 1.23 4.19
C SER A 32 -3.87 2.46 3.62
N LEU A 33 -3.85 2.63 2.29
CA LEU A 33 -4.56 3.73 1.62
C LEU A 33 -6.08 3.62 1.79
N ALA A 34 -6.64 2.41 1.66
CA ALA A 34 -8.07 2.17 1.83
C ALA A 34 -8.52 2.47 3.27
N PHE A 35 -7.74 2.05 4.25
CA PHE A 35 -7.98 2.29 5.66
C PHE A 35 -7.93 3.80 5.98
N SER A 36 -6.90 4.49 5.47
CA SER A 36 -6.78 5.95 5.61
C SER A 36 -7.97 6.69 5.00
N ARG A 37 -8.43 6.29 3.80
CA ARG A 37 -9.60 6.90 3.15
C ARG A 37 -10.89 6.67 3.94
N ARG A 38 -11.08 5.47 4.49
CA ARG A 38 -12.25 5.14 5.31
C ARG A 38 -12.28 6.01 6.57
N TRP A 39 -11.15 6.10 7.25
CA TRP A 39 -11.04 6.85 8.50
C TRP A 39 -11.11 8.35 8.29
N ARG A 40 -10.67 8.87 7.14
CA ARG A 40 -10.87 10.29 6.78
C ARG A 40 -12.34 10.68 6.68
N LYS A 41 -13.20 9.83 6.12
CA LYS A 41 -14.64 10.11 6.06
C LYS A 41 -15.28 10.14 7.44
N GLU A 42 -14.86 9.25 8.33
CA GLU A 42 -15.35 9.20 9.71
C GLU A 42 -14.80 10.36 10.54
N ALA A 43 -13.54 10.77 10.30
CA ALA A 43 -12.93 11.95 10.90
C ALA A 43 -13.63 13.24 10.45
N GLU A 44 -13.93 13.40 9.16
CA GLU A 44 -14.68 14.56 8.63
C GLU A 44 -16.06 14.70 9.29
N ARG A 45 -16.77 13.58 9.51
CA ARG A 45 -18.05 13.60 10.24
C ARG A 45 -17.88 14.05 11.69
N ARG A 46 -16.85 13.56 12.40
CA ARG A 46 -16.59 14.00 13.78
C ARG A 46 -16.09 15.44 13.85
N GLN A 47 -15.32 15.90 12.87
CA GLN A 47 -14.85 17.28 12.77
C GLN A 47 -16.05 18.24 12.63
N ALA A 48 -17.01 17.91 11.77
CA ALA A 48 -18.23 18.70 11.58
C ALA A 48 -19.11 18.77 12.84
N GLU A 49 -19.19 17.68 13.61
CA GLU A 49 -19.92 17.65 14.88
C GLU A 49 -19.23 18.50 15.97
N LEU A 50 -17.89 18.54 15.98
CA LEU A 50 -17.11 19.37 16.90
C LEU A 50 -17.21 20.87 16.53
N ASP A 51 -17.07 21.23 15.26
CA ASP A 51 -17.22 22.63 14.79
C ASP A 51 -18.64 23.15 15.04
N ALA A 52 -19.67 22.30 14.90
CA ALA A 52 -21.05 22.68 15.23
C ALA A 52 -21.31 22.85 16.74
N GLN A 53 -20.44 22.32 17.60
CA GLN A 53 -20.53 22.42 19.06
C GLN A 53 -19.68 23.55 19.64
N VAL A 54 -18.80 24.15 18.85
CA VAL A 54 -18.04 25.35 19.24
C VAL A 54 -18.88 26.60 18.85
N PRO A 55 -19.39 27.37 19.83
CA PRO A 55 -20.25 28.54 19.60
C PRO A 55 -19.51 29.77 19.06
#